data_AF-A0A969EHI1-F1
#
_entry.id   AF-A0A969EHI1-F1
#
_cell.length_a   1.000
_cell.length_b   1.000
_cell.length_c   1.000
_cell.angle_alpha   90.00
_cell.angle_beta   90.00
_cell.angle_gamma   90.00
#
_symmetry.space_group_name_H-M   'P 1'
#
loop_
_entity.id
_entity.type
_entity.pdbx_description
1 polymer ?
#
loop_
_entity_poly.entity_id
_entity_poly.type
_entity_poly.pdbx_seq_one_letter_code
_entity_poly.pdbx_strand_id
1 'polypeptide(L)'
;MKINGTWQFNAKTNEIKLMLDQVQSDGSLFKMPIQVAIYSKSSKQPMIKTIQVTEKSNAFVISTDSEPEKIIIDPNFWVLMDGNISKK
;
A
#
# COMPACT_ATOMS: atom_id res chain seq x y z
N MET A 1 -11.09 3.73 10.24
CA MET A 1 -9.92 4.51 9.79
C MET A 1 -10.14 4.97 8.35
N LYS A 2 -9.58 6.10 7.90
CA LYS A 2 -9.59 6.50 6.48
C LYS A 2 -8.17 6.64 5.94
N ILE A 3 -7.81 5.90 4.89
CA ILE A 3 -6.52 6.01 4.21
C ILE A 3 -6.74 6.34 2.73
N ASN A 4 -5.96 7.30 2.23
CA ASN A 4 -5.73 7.47 0.81
C ASN A 4 -4.30 7.04 0.45
N GLY A 5 -4.18 6.23 -0.59
CA GLY A 5 -2.92 5.70 -1.06
C GLY A 5 -2.66 6.06 -2.51
N THR A 6 -1.41 6.38 -2.81
CA THR A 6 -0.92 6.46 -4.19
C THR A 6 0.31 5.57 -4.34
N TRP A 7 0.46 4.94 -5.50
CA TRP A 7 1.64 4.14 -5.78
C TRP A 7 2.20 4.42 -7.17
N GLN A 8 3.52 4.31 -7.28
CA GLN A 8 4.25 4.47 -8.53
C GLN A 8 5.29 3.36 -8.66
N PHE A 9 5.44 2.80 -9.85
CA PHE A 9 6.51 1.85 -10.15
C PHE A 9 7.68 2.54 -10.86
N ASN A 10 8.90 2.23 -10.43
CA ASN A 10 10.13 2.64 -11.08
C ASN A 10 10.79 1.45 -11.77
N ALA A 11 10.64 1.36 -13.09
CA ALA A 11 11.23 0.28 -13.89
C ALA A 11 12.78 0.27 -13.92
N LYS A 12 13.44 1.37 -13.54
CA LYS A 12 14.92 1.41 -13.48
C LYS A 12 15.47 0.69 -12.26
N THR A 13 14.75 0.75 -11.14
CA THR A 13 15.16 0.14 -9.87
C THR A 13 14.32 -1.07 -9.47
N ASN A 14 13.26 -1.37 -10.24
CA ASN A 14 12.25 -2.38 -9.92
C ASN A 14 11.64 -2.18 -8.52
N GLU A 15 11.32 -0.93 -8.20
CA GLU A 15 10.77 -0.53 -6.91
C GLU A 15 9.41 0.12 -7.06
N ILE A 16 8.57 -0.14 -6.08
CA ILE A 16 7.27 0.50 -5.91
C ILE A 16 7.42 1.52 -4.79
N LYS A 17 7.12 2.77 -5.10
CA LYS A 17 6.93 3.82 -4.11
C LYS A 17 5.46 3.87 -3.76
N LEU A 18 5.13 3.50 -2.53
CA LEU A 18 3.78 3.55 -1.97
C LEU A 18 3.71 4.69 -0.95
N MET A 19 2.82 5.64 -1.19
CA MET A 19 2.51 6.70 -0.24
C MET A 19 1.12 6.47 0.33
N LEU A 20 1.00 6.47 1.66
CA LEU A 20 -0.27 6.33 2.37
C LEU A 20 -0.47 7.52 3.29
N ASP A 21 -1.65 8.13 3.20
CA ASP A 21 -2.06 9.28 4.00
C ASP A 21 -3.31 8.93 4.81
N GLN A 22 -3.24 9.14 6.12
CA GLN A 22 -4.39 9.09 7.01
C GLN A 22 -5.20 10.39 6.88
N VAL A 23 -6.44 10.28 6.43
CA VAL A 23 -7.29 11.43 6.03
C VAL A 23 -8.52 11.63 6.92
N GLN A 24 -8.59 10.94 8.06
CA GLN A 24 -9.65 11.19 9.04
C GLN A 24 -9.61 12.63 9.58
N SER A 25 -10.79 13.21 9.78
CA SER A 25 -10.98 14.61 10.21
C SER A 25 -11.10 14.77 11.74
N ASP A 26 -11.14 13.68 12.49
CA ASP A 26 -11.31 13.65 13.94
C ASP A 26 -9.98 13.87 14.72
N GLY A 27 -8.85 13.98 14.01
CA GLY A 27 -7.52 14.15 14.59
C GLY A 27 -6.90 12.87 15.14
N SER A 28 -7.60 11.73 15.04
CA SER A 28 -7.07 10.43 15.43
C SER A 28 -5.88 10.06 14.55
N LEU A 29 -4.83 9.47 15.13
CA LEU A 29 -3.73 8.85 14.38
C LEU A 29 -3.59 7.40 14.83
N PHE A 30 -3.77 6.48 13.88
CA PHE A 30 -3.68 5.06 14.16
C PHE A 30 -2.28 4.56 13.84
N LYS A 31 -1.77 3.68 14.70
CA LYS A 31 -0.52 2.95 14.47
C LYS A 31 -0.84 1.47 14.36
N MET A 32 -0.71 0.89 13.17
CA MET A 32 -1.00 -0.53 12.99
C MET A 32 -0.31 -1.13 11.75
N PRO A 33 -0.07 -2.45 11.79
CA PRO A 33 0.31 -3.21 10.61
C PRO A 33 -0.87 -3.28 9.62
N ILE A 34 -0.59 -3.05 8.35
CA ILE A 34 -1.55 -3.24 7.25
C ILE A 34 -0.89 -4.12 6.20
N GLN A 35 -1.64 -5.07 5.65
CA GLN A 35 -1.18 -5.90 4.54
C GLN A 35 -1.35 -5.17 3.20
N VAL A 36 -0.45 -5.43 2.27
CA VAL A 36 -0.51 -4.93 0.90
C VAL A 36 -0.25 -6.11 -0.03
N ALA A 37 -1.19 -6.37 -0.93
CA ALA A 37 -1.04 -7.35 -2.00
C ALA A 37 -0.58 -6.66 -3.28
N ILE A 38 0.48 -7.21 -3.89
CA ILE A 38 1.07 -6.72 -5.13
C ILE A 38 0.92 -7.82 -6.17
N TYR A 39 0.13 -7.55 -7.21
CA TYR A 39 -0.13 -8.46 -8.31
C TYR A 39 0.78 -8.11 -9.48
N SER A 40 1.40 -9.12 -10.08
CA SER A 40 2.24 -8.99 -11.28
C SER A 40 1.86 -10.03 -12.32
N LYS A 41 2.12 -9.76 -13.61
CA LYS A 41 1.90 -10.75 -14.68
C LYS A 41 2.78 -12.00 -14.56
N SER A 42 3.93 -11.85 -13.93
CA SER A 42 4.95 -12.89 -13.80
C SER A 42 4.56 -13.99 -12.80
N SER A 43 3.64 -13.72 -11.86
CA SER A 43 3.27 -14.63 -10.79
C SER A 43 1.75 -14.81 -10.71
N LYS A 44 1.31 -16.07 -10.53
CA LYS A 44 -0.10 -16.37 -10.26
C LYS A 44 -0.55 -15.95 -8.86
N GLN A 45 0.38 -15.79 -7.92
CA GLN A 45 0.09 -15.40 -6.55
C GLN A 45 0.61 -13.98 -6.27
N PRO A 46 -0.19 -13.13 -5.60
CA PRO A 46 0.27 -11.80 -5.22
C PRO A 46 1.38 -11.88 -4.16
N MET A 47 2.34 -10.98 -4.24
CA MET A 47 3.28 -10.76 -3.14
C MET A 47 2.54 -10.02 -2.03
N ILE A 48 2.46 -10.63 -0.84
CA ILE A 48 1.89 -9.99 0.36
C ILE A 48 3.02 -9.38 1.18
N LYS A 49 2.90 -8.09 1.50
CA LYS A 49 3.80 -7.37 2.41
C LYS A 49 3.00 -6.76 3.54
N THR A 50 3.54 -6.83 4.76
CA THR A 50 2.98 -6.09 5.90
C THR A 50 3.80 -4.83 6.10
N ILE A 51 3.14 -3.68 6.08
CA ILE A 51 3.74 -2.36 6.34
C ILE A 51 3.18 -1.81 7.64
N GLN A 52 4.01 -1.06 8.37
CA GLN A 52 3.60 -0.41 9.61
C GLN A 52 3.21 1.03 9.30
N VAL A 53 1.92 1.34 9.36
CA VAL A 53 1.44 2.72 9.29
C VAL A 53 1.57 3.31 10.67
N THR A 54 2.41 4.34 10.82
CA THR A 54 2.75 4.92 12.12
C THR A 54 2.51 6.43 12.20
N GLU A 55 2.33 7.08 11.07
CA GLU A 55 2.27 8.54 10.95
C GLU A 55 1.07 8.96 10.10
N LYS A 56 0.84 10.26 9.99
CA LYS A 56 -0.20 10.80 9.11
C LYS A 56 0.11 10.50 7.65
N SER A 57 1.37 10.63 7.25
CA SER A 57 1.85 10.37 5.90
C SER A 57 3.00 9.40 5.99
N ASN A 58 2.89 8.25 5.33
CA ASN A 58 3.91 7.22 5.32
C ASN A 58 4.34 6.94 3.88
N ALA A 59 5.65 6.89 3.65
CA ALA A 59 6.24 6.49 2.38
C ALA A 59 6.96 5.15 2.56
N PHE A 60 6.64 4.20 1.70
CA PHE A 60 7.25 2.87 1.67
C PHE A 60 7.87 2.63 0.30
N VAL A 61 9.03 1.96 0.30
CA VAL A 61 9.66 1.45 -0.90
C VAL A 61 9.61 -0.07 -0.84
N ILE A 62 9.03 -0.68 -1.86
CA ILE A 62 8.88 -2.13 -1.95
C ILE A 62 9.56 -2.61 -3.22
N SER A 63 10.62 -3.42 -3.08
CA SER A 63 11.27 -4.08 -4.22
C SER A 63 10.36 -5.20 -4.76
N THR A 64 10.26 -5.27 -6.08
CA THR A 64 9.48 -6.28 -6.81
C THR A 64 10.32 -6.87 -7.93
N ASP A 65 10.13 -8.15 -8.25
CA ASP A 65 10.89 -8.80 -9.32
C ASP A 65 10.40 -8.40 -10.72
N SER A 66 9.21 -7.79 -10.79
CA SER A 66 8.57 -7.43 -12.06
C SER A 66 7.57 -6.29 -11.89
N GLU A 67 7.15 -5.70 -13.01
CA GLU A 67 6.18 -4.61 -13.02
C GLU A 67 4.84 -5.06 -12.39
N PRO A 68 4.35 -4.33 -11.36
CA PRO A 68 3.07 -4.61 -10.74
C PRO A 68 1.93 -4.11 -11.64
N GLU A 69 0.91 -4.96 -11.79
CA GLU A 69 -0.33 -4.58 -12.47
C GLU A 69 -1.29 -3.87 -11.52
N LYS A 70 -1.35 -4.34 -10.28
CA LYS A 70 -2.33 -3.89 -9.28
C LYS A 70 -1.75 -4.00 -7.88
N ILE A 71 -2.07 -3.01 -7.05
CA ILE A 71 -1.81 -3.03 -5.61
C ILE A 71 -3.13 -2.93 -4.88
N ILE A 72 -3.34 -3.79 -3.89
CA ILE A 72 -4.52 -3.81 -3.02
C ILE A 72 -4.05 -3.64 -1.59
N ILE A 73 -4.63 -2.69 -0.86
CA ILE A 73 -4.41 -2.53 0.58
C ILE A 73 -5.41 -3.39 1.32
N ASP A 74 -4.92 -4.10 2.33
CA ASP A 74 -5.65 -5.02 3.21
C ASP A 74 -6.56 -6.00 2.44
N PRO A 75 -5.98 -6.87 1.59
CA PRO A 75 -6.75 -7.79 0.75
C PRO A 75 -7.65 -8.75 1.55
N ASN A 76 -7.34 -8.96 2.83
CA ASN A 76 -8.07 -9.86 3.73
C ASN A 76 -9.00 -9.12 4.70
N PHE A 77 -9.14 -7.80 4.58
CA PHE A 77 -10.00 -6.96 5.43
C PHE A 77 -9.76 -7.17 6.94
N TRP A 78 -8.49 -7.32 7.35
CA TRP A 78 -8.12 -7.47 8.76
C TRP A 78 -8.32 -6.19 9.55
N VAL A 79 -8.33 -5.05 8.86
CA VAL A 79 -8.49 -3.72 9.43
C VAL A 79 -9.82 -3.13 8.95
N LEU A 80 -10.64 -2.68 9.91
CA LEU A 80 -11.85 -1.91 9.59
C LEU A 80 -11.45 -0.50 9.11
N MET A 81 -11.23 -0.37 7.81
CA MET A 81 -10.82 0.87 7.16
C MET A 81 -11.65 1.18 5.92
N ASP A 82 -11.72 2.47 5.61
CA ASP A 82 -12.11 2.99 4.30
C ASP A 82 -10.81 3.40 3.59
N GLY A 83 -10.41 2.61 2.59
CA GLY A 83 -9.11 2.71 1.94
C GLY A 83 -9.27 2.92 0.44
N ASN A 84 -8.74 4.03 -0.08
CA ASN A 84 -8.62 4.25 -1.52
C ASN A 84 -7.17 4.12 -1.94
N ILE A 85 -6.89 3.39 -3.03
CA ILE A 85 -5.55 3.32 -3.61
C ILE A 85 -5.62 3.56 -5.12
N SER A 86 -4.73 4.43 -5.61
CA SER A 86 -4.64 4.78 -7.04
C SER A 86 -3.20 4.72 -7.54
N LYS A 87 -3.04 4.39 -8.82
CA LYS A 87 -1.75 4.42 -9.51
C LYS A 87 -1.45 5.87 -9.93
N LYS A 88 -0.23 6.34 -9.67
CA LYS A 88 0.28 7.65 -10.10
C LYS A 88 0.98 7.57 -11.45
#